data_AF-A0A945IVK2-F1
#
_entry.id   AF-A0A945IVK2-F1
#
_cell.length_a   1.000
_cell.length_b   1.000
_cell.length_c   1.000
_cell.angle_alpha   90.00
_cell.angle_beta   90.00
_cell.angle_gamma   90.00
#
_symmetry.space_group_name_H-M   'P 1'
#
loop_
_entity.id
_entity.type
_entity.pdbx_description
1 polymer ?
#
loop_
_entity_poly.entity_id
_entity_poly.type
_entity_poly.pdbx_seq_one_letter_code
_entity_poly.pdbx_strand_id
1 'polypeptide(L)'
;MSNMSLLAIGWEPELRGLLTVIMGVVVLMGSIYMILATNIGSRLSFLVTLTGLMGWMMLMGLTWWIYGIGLKGPEPSWAAIPGQTIIQDVPALRSAGALESLPNGYEDADPGELHELVAEEFLSEGYIRIDQDNPAYGQAQAAASEFIEEDGALNAGQYEVTDVFDVGGERYPLIANNESLDFVAFFHTPHYTVVEVSPLVPVRTEPGRAPATAEIDDEAQKQYVYMVRDLGAKRQPAVVLTIGGGAIFLALCYLLHRRERILKHNLSSAVATA
;
A
#
# COMPACT_ATOMS: atom_id res chain seq x y z
N MET A 1 -18.05 -28.00 -50.31
CA MET A 1 -18.32 -27.59 -48.92
C MET A 1 -17.41 -28.42 -48.02
N SER A 2 -16.11 -28.09 -47.99
CA SER A 2 -15.47 -27.27 -46.95
C SER A 2 -15.44 -27.97 -45.58
N ASN A 3 -14.68 -29.07 -45.51
CA ASN A 3 -14.07 -29.52 -44.27
C ASN A 3 -12.92 -28.57 -43.95
N MET A 4 -13.20 -27.54 -43.16
CA MET A 4 -12.17 -26.71 -42.56
C MET A 4 -12.56 -26.53 -41.09
N SER A 5 -12.36 -27.60 -40.32
CA SER A 5 -12.21 -27.50 -38.88
C SER A 5 -10.92 -26.71 -38.63
N LEU A 6 -11.01 -25.39 -38.76
CA LEU A 6 -10.09 -24.46 -38.12
C LEU A 6 -10.06 -24.89 -36.65
N LEU A 7 -8.87 -25.24 -36.17
CA LEU A 7 -8.58 -25.39 -34.75
C LEU A 7 -9.08 -24.13 -34.05
N ALA A 8 -10.31 -24.17 -33.55
CA ALA A 8 -10.84 -23.20 -32.63
C ALA A 8 -10.00 -23.37 -31.37
N ILE A 9 -8.90 -22.63 -31.31
CA ILE A 9 -8.25 -22.33 -30.04
C ILE A 9 -9.28 -21.43 -29.34
N GLY A 10 -10.23 -22.08 -28.66
CA GLY A 10 -11.19 -21.41 -27.81
C GLY A 10 -10.41 -20.59 -26.81
N TRP A 11 -10.70 -19.29 -26.74
CA TRP A 11 -10.17 -18.44 -25.70
C TRP A 11 -10.81 -18.85 -24.37
N GLU A 12 -10.17 -19.80 -23.69
CA GLU A 12 -10.57 -20.31 -22.37
C GLU A 12 -9.48 -19.92 -21.34
N PRO A 13 -9.44 -18.64 -20.92
CA PRO A 13 -8.37 -18.13 -20.06
C PRO A 13 -8.32 -18.86 -18.71
N GLU A 14 -9.47 -19.30 -18.19
CA GLU A 14 -9.56 -20.04 -16.93
C GLU A 14 -8.91 -21.43 -17.02
N LEU A 15 -9.24 -22.20 -18.06
CA LEU A 15 -8.70 -23.55 -18.27
C LEU A 15 -7.21 -23.50 -18.61
N ARG A 16 -6.80 -22.54 -19.44
CA ARG A 16 -5.38 -22.33 -19.77
C ARG A 16 -4.58 -21.87 -18.56
N GLY A 17 -5.15 -20.99 -17.73
CA GLY A 17 -4.54 -20.53 -16.48
C GLY A 17 -4.33 -21.69 -15.51
N LEU A 18 -5.38 -22.46 -15.24
CA LEU A 18 -5.29 -23.65 -14.38
C LEU A 18 -4.27 -24.66 -14.88
N LEU A 19 -4.32 -24.99 -16.18
CA LEU A 19 -3.40 -25.96 -16.77
C LEU A 19 -1.94 -25.48 -16.71
N THR A 20 -1.70 -24.18 -16.86
CA THR A 20 -0.37 -23.58 -16.71
C THR A 20 0.14 -23.70 -15.28
N VAL A 21 -0.71 -23.47 -14.27
CA VAL A 21 -0.34 -23.66 -12.85
C VAL A 21 -0.02 -25.13 -12.56
N ILE A 22 -0.86 -26.06 -13.04
CA ILE A 22 -0.64 -27.50 -12.87
C ILE A 22 0.68 -27.92 -13.53
N MET A 23 0.92 -27.50 -14.78
CA MET A 23 2.20 -27.76 -15.45
C MET A 23 3.37 -27.15 -14.69
N GLY A 24 3.24 -25.93 -14.18
CA GLY A 24 4.26 -25.28 -13.36
C GLY A 24 4.62 -26.11 -12.13
N VAL A 25 3.63 -26.60 -11.39
CA VAL A 25 3.86 -27.43 -10.19
C VAL A 25 4.49 -28.77 -10.57
N VAL A 26 3.95 -29.47 -11.58
CA VAL A 26 4.44 -30.79 -11.99
C VAL A 26 5.84 -30.72 -12.59
N VAL A 27 6.13 -29.72 -13.43
CA VAL A 27 7.45 -29.58 -14.06
C VAL A 27 8.46 -29.06 -13.06
N LEU A 28 8.17 -28.02 -12.28
CA LEU A 28 9.13 -27.41 -11.37
C LEU A 28 9.44 -28.33 -10.18
N MET A 29 8.42 -28.81 -9.46
CA MET A 29 8.59 -29.64 -8.26
C MET A 29 8.66 -31.13 -8.58
N GLY A 30 7.82 -31.59 -9.52
CA GLY A 30 7.78 -32.99 -9.90
C GLY A 30 9.06 -33.47 -10.59
N SER A 31 9.71 -32.64 -11.41
CA SER A 31 11.00 -33.03 -12.04
C SER A 31 12.09 -33.28 -11.00
N ILE A 32 12.26 -32.37 -10.04
CA ILE A 32 13.24 -32.50 -8.94
C ILE A 32 12.92 -33.76 -8.11
N TYR A 33 11.66 -33.97 -7.77
CA TYR A 33 11.22 -35.18 -7.07
C TYR A 33 11.55 -36.46 -7.85
N MET A 34 11.25 -36.53 -9.14
CA MET A 34 11.48 -37.73 -9.96
C MET A 34 12.98 -38.07 -10.08
N ILE A 35 13.82 -37.05 -10.24
CA ILE A 35 15.28 -37.23 -10.29
C ILE A 35 15.83 -37.75 -8.97
N LEU A 36 15.33 -37.24 -7.83
CA LEU A 36 15.75 -37.74 -6.53
C LEU A 36 15.19 -39.15 -6.25
N ALA A 37 13.94 -39.42 -6.65
CA ALA A 37 13.24 -40.66 -6.37
C ALA A 37 13.96 -41.89 -6.94
N THR A 38 14.61 -41.75 -8.09
CA THR A 38 15.40 -42.82 -8.71
C THR A 38 16.72 -43.10 -7.98
N ASN A 39 17.28 -42.13 -7.27
CA ASN A 39 18.59 -42.26 -6.61
C ASN A 39 18.49 -42.62 -5.11
N ILE A 40 17.57 -42.00 -4.38
CA ILE A 40 17.51 -42.10 -2.91
C ILE A 40 16.16 -42.62 -2.37
N GLY A 41 15.28 -43.05 -3.28
CA GLY A 41 13.96 -43.62 -2.98
C GLY A 41 12.86 -42.57 -2.81
N SER A 42 11.61 -42.94 -3.09
CA SER A 42 10.46 -42.03 -3.16
C SER A 42 10.19 -41.25 -1.87
N ARG A 43 10.20 -41.93 -0.71
CA ARG A 43 9.88 -41.30 0.59
C ARG A 43 10.89 -40.24 1.00
N LEU A 44 12.18 -40.52 0.83
CA LEU A 44 13.23 -39.56 1.17
C LEU A 44 13.24 -38.39 0.17
N SER A 45 13.04 -38.69 -1.11
CA SER A 45 12.99 -37.69 -2.17
C SER A 45 11.85 -36.70 -1.95
N PHE A 46 10.68 -37.18 -1.53
CA PHE A 46 9.57 -36.30 -1.16
C PHE A 46 9.95 -35.30 -0.07
N LEU A 47 10.57 -35.77 1.02
CA LEU A 47 10.99 -34.91 2.12
C LEU A 47 12.06 -33.91 1.68
N VAL A 48 13.05 -34.33 0.88
CA VAL A 48 14.12 -33.45 0.39
C VAL A 48 13.56 -32.38 -0.55
N THR A 49 12.72 -32.76 -1.53
CA THR A 49 12.10 -31.79 -2.45
C THR A 49 11.20 -30.81 -1.71
N LEU A 50 10.38 -31.27 -0.75
CA LEU A 50 9.54 -30.39 0.05
C LEU A 50 10.38 -29.43 0.91
N THR A 51 11.48 -29.91 1.48
CA THR A 51 12.43 -29.07 2.23
C THR A 51 13.01 -27.99 1.31
N GLY A 52 13.46 -28.37 0.11
CA GLY A 52 13.97 -27.43 -0.89
C GLY A 52 12.94 -26.36 -1.28
N LEU A 53 11.68 -26.76 -1.51
CA LEU A 53 10.59 -25.84 -1.82
C LEU A 53 10.34 -24.84 -0.67
N MET A 54 10.27 -25.31 0.57
CA MET A 54 10.05 -24.44 1.74
C MET A 54 11.24 -23.49 1.96
N GLY A 55 12.47 -23.96 1.73
CA GLY A 55 13.66 -23.11 1.77
C GLY A 55 13.63 -22.04 0.66
N TRP A 56 13.19 -22.41 -0.54
CA TRP A 56 13.00 -21.46 -1.63
C TRP A 56 11.90 -20.43 -1.34
N MET A 57 10.76 -20.86 -0.79
CA MET A 57 9.68 -19.99 -0.32
C MET A 57 10.16 -18.99 0.73
N MET A 58 10.97 -19.45 1.69
CA MET A 58 11.58 -18.59 2.71
C MET A 58 12.51 -17.53 2.08
N LEU A 59 13.35 -17.90 1.11
CA LEU A 59 14.25 -16.97 0.43
C LEU A 59 13.50 -15.94 -0.43
N MET A 60 12.46 -16.38 -1.15
CA MET A 60 11.60 -15.47 -1.92
C MET A 60 10.84 -14.52 -1.00
N GLY A 61 10.24 -15.05 0.08
CA GLY A 61 9.58 -14.24 1.10
C GLY A 61 10.51 -13.19 1.69
N LEU A 62 11.76 -13.57 2.03
CA LEU A 62 12.75 -12.65 2.59
C LEU A 62 13.12 -11.55 1.59
N THR A 63 13.32 -11.91 0.32
CA THR A 63 13.60 -10.95 -0.75
C THR A 63 12.43 -9.98 -0.92
N TRP A 64 11.20 -10.49 -0.98
CA TRP A 64 9.98 -9.70 -1.11
C TRP A 64 9.72 -8.83 0.11
N TRP A 65 10.08 -9.29 1.30
CA TRP A 65 9.97 -8.52 2.54
C TRP A 65 10.93 -7.33 2.54
N ILE A 66 12.20 -7.53 2.18
CA ILE A 66 13.21 -6.46 2.14
C ILE A 66 12.85 -5.39 1.10
N TYR A 67 12.53 -5.82 -0.13
CA TYR A 67 12.29 -4.90 -1.23
C TYR A 67 10.83 -4.42 -1.34
N GLY A 68 9.88 -5.04 -0.63
CA GLY A 68 8.46 -4.72 -0.75
C GLY A 68 7.88 -4.99 -2.13
N ILE A 69 8.37 -6.02 -2.83
CA ILE A 69 7.93 -6.47 -4.17
C ILE A 69 7.31 -7.87 -4.10
N GLY A 70 6.70 -8.35 -5.18
CA GLY A 70 6.13 -9.70 -5.24
C GLY A 70 4.72 -9.76 -4.63
N LEU A 71 4.52 -10.64 -3.64
CA LEU A 71 3.26 -10.75 -2.92
C LEU A 71 3.09 -9.56 -1.95
N LYS A 72 2.45 -8.50 -2.44
CA LYS A 72 2.19 -7.27 -1.68
C LYS A 72 0.81 -7.30 -1.05
N GLY A 73 0.71 -6.69 0.13
CA GLY A 73 -0.56 -6.29 0.72
C GLY A 73 -1.04 -4.94 0.16
N PRO A 74 -2.09 -4.36 0.77
CA PRO A 74 -2.56 -3.02 0.43
C PRO A 74 -1.44 -1.99 0.48
N GLU A 75 -1.31 -1.19 -0.56
CA GLU A 75 -0.37 -0.09 -0.64
C GLU A 75 -0.91 1.13 0.15
N PRO A 76 -0.03 2.00 0.64
CA PRO A 76 -0.47 3.16 1.40
C PRO A 76 -1.28 4.11 0.53
N SER A 77 -2.52 4.41 0.91
CA SER A 77 -3.41 5.39 0.25
C SER A 77 -3.87 6.49 1.22
N TRP A 78 -4.32 7.62 0.67
CA TRP A 78 -5.09 8.57 1.49
C TRP A 78 -6.48 8.00 1.69
N ALA A 79 -6.99 8.09 2.90
CA ALA A 79 -8.31 7.57 3.26
C ALA A 79 -9.19 8.72 3.77
N ALA A 80 -10.41 8.76 3.26
CA ALA A 80 -11.46 9.65 3.73
C ALA A 80 -11.75 9.40 5.22
N ILE A 81 -12.01 10.47 5.97
CA ILE A 81 -12.42 10.39 7.36
C ILE A 81 -13.95 10.30 7.38
N PRO A 82 -14.54 9.17 7.83
CA PRO A 82 -15.98 8.94 7.68
C PRO A 82 -16.84 10.07 8.26
N GLY A 83 -17.60 10.75 7.39
CA GLY A 83 -18.52 11.82 7.76
C GLY A 83 -17.88 13.18 8.05
N GLN A 84 -16.57 13.34 7.86
CA GLN A 84 -15.83 14.57 8.15
C GLN A 84 -14.78 14.91 7.08
N THR A 85 -14.83 14.28 5.91
CA THR A 85 -13.84 14.48 4.85
C THR A 85 -13.90 15.87 4.23
N ILE A 86 -15.09 16.39 3.92
CA ILE A 86 -15.27 17.71 3.29
C ILE A 86 -15.85 18.65 4.33
N ILE A 87 -15.10 19.70 4.62
CA ILE A 87 -15.39 20.65 5.69
C ILE A 87 -15.55 22.02 5.08
N GLN A 88 -16.75 22.56 5.16
CA GLN A 88 -17.07 23.87 4.61
C GLN A 88 -16.89 24.97 5.66
N ASP A 89 -17.17 24.69 6.94
CA ASP A 89 -17.19 25.69 8.02
C ASP A 89 -16.02 25.57 9.01
N VAL A 90 -15.54 26.71 9.52
CA VAL A 90 -14.43 26.76 10.50
C VAL A 90 -14.76 26.02 11.81
N PRO A 91 -15.97 26.15 12.42
CA PRO A 91 -16.34 25.33 13.57
C PRO A 91 -16.32 23.82 13.29
N ALA A 92 -16.59 23.42 12.04
CA ALA A 92 -16.58 22.03 11.64
C ALA A 92 -15.15 21.46 11.59
N LEU A 93 -14.12 22.27 11.28
CA LEU A 93 -12.71 21.87 11.35
C LEU A 93 -12.31 21.41 12.75
N ARG A 94 -12.71 22.15 13.78
CA ARG A 94 -12.48 21.73 15.17
C ARG A 94 -13.27 20.47 15.52
N SER A 95 -14.54 20.40 15.11
CA SER A 95 -15.37 19.22 15.38
C SER A 95 -14.87 17.94 14.71
N ALA A 96 -14.17 18.08 13.58
CA ALA A 96 -13.53 17.00 12.85
C ALA A 96 -12.18 16.57 13.46
N GLY A 97 -11.64 17.38 14.38
CA GLY A 97 -10.29 17.19 14.92
C GLY A 97 -9.20 17.54 13.92
N ALA A 98 -9.51 18.37 12.91
CA ALA A 98 -8.50 19.00 12.06
C ALA A 98 -7.88 20.23 12.75
N LEU A 99 -8.63 20.87 13.66
CA LEU A 99 -8.11 21.90 14.55
C LEU A 99 -8.38 21.54 16.02
N GLU A 100 -7.46 21.89 16.91
CA GLU A 100 -7.65 21.81 18.36
C GLU A 100 -8.34 23.07 18.90
N SER A 101 -7.89 24.25 18.45
CA SER A 101 -8.49 25.56 18.75
C SER A 101 -9.24 26.15 17.56
N LEU A 102 -10.03 27.20 17.80
CA LEU A 102 -10.67 27.98 16.74
C LEU A 102 -9.84 29.24 16.58
N PRO A 103 -9.60 29.71 15.35
CA PRO A 103 -8.88 30.94 15.12
C PRO A 103 -9.54 32.11 15.83
N ASN A 104 -8.75 33.01 16.41
CA ASN A 104 -9.29 34.19 17.08
C ASN A 104 -9.90 35.15 16.04
N GLY A 105 -11.13 35.61 16.27
CA GLY A 105 -11.79 36.58 15.38
C GLY A 105 -12.48 35.97 14.15
N TYR A 106 -12.57 34.63 14.04
CA TYR A 106 -13.21 33.96 12.91
C TYR A 106 -14.71 34.28 12.73
N GLU A 107 -15.41 34.73 13.77
CA GLU A 107 -16.86 35.02 13.68
C GLU A 107 -17.16 36.31 12.92
N ASP A 108 -16.22 37.26 12.93
CA ASP A 108 -16.39 38.60 12.36
C ASP A 108 -15.56 38.81 11.07
N ALA A 109 -14.79 37.80 10.65
CA ALA A 109 -13.89 37.88 9.51
C ALA A 109 -14.63 37.67 8.17
N ASP A 110 -14.18 38.37 7.14
CA ASP A 110 -14.66 38.21 5.77
C ASP A 110 -14.17 36.89 5.16
N PRO A 111 -14.88 36.23 4.21
CA PRO A 111 -14.45 34.97 3.60
C PRO A 111 -13.03 35.00 3.04
N GLY A 112 -12.60 36.14 2.48
CA GLY A 112 -11.25 36.33 1.97
C GLY A 112 -10.16 36.41 3.05
N GLU A 113 -10.48 36.89 4.26
CA GLU A 113 -9.53 36.97 5.38
C GLU A 113 -9.57 35.72 6.28
N LEU A 114 -10.70 35.01 6.27
CA LEU A 114 -10.93 33.82 7.08
C LEU A 114 -9.90 32.71 6.84
N HIS A 115 -9.53 32.49 5.58
CA HIS A 115 -8.57 31.44 5.25
C HIS A 115 -7.16 31.75 5.78
N GLU A 116 -6.79 33.02 5.89
CA GLU A 116 -5.48 33.42 6.45
C GLU A 116 -5.43 33.12 7.94
N LEU A 117 -6.51 33.40 8.67
CA LEU A 117 -6.64 33.08 10.09
C LEU A 117 -6.61 31.55 10.33
N VAL A 118 -7.28 30.78 9.48
CA VAL A 118 -7.28 29.31 9.55
C VAL A 118 -5.88 28.75 9.24
N ALA A 119 -5.20 29.27 8.21
CA ALA A 119 -3.85 28.87 7.87
C ALA A 119 -2.84 29.20 8.99
N GLU A 120 -2.96 30.36 9.63
CA GLU A 120 -2.13 30.73 10.78
C GLU A 120 -2.37 29.78 11.96
N GLU A 121 -3.63 29.43 12.24
CA GLU A 121 -3.97 28.49 13.31
C GLU A 121 -3.39 27.10 13.03
N PHE A 122 -3.51 26.56 11.81
CA PHE A 122 -2.89 25.28 11.42
C PHE A 122 -1.39 25.28 11.70
N LEU A 123 -0.68 26.33 11.29
CA LEU A 123 0.76 26.45 11.53
C LEU A 123 1.08 26.54 13.03
N SER A 124 0.22 27.18 13.83
CA SER A 124 0.40 27.28 15.29
C SER A 124 0.22 25.94 16.01
N GLU A 125 -0.66 25.07 15.49
CA GLU A 125 -0.92 23.73 16.00
C GLU A 125 0.12 22.69 15.53
N GLY A 126 1.05 23.10 14.67
CA GLY A 126 2.18 22.27 14.23
C GLY A 126 2.00 21.63 12.85
N TYR A 127 1.02 22.06 12.07
CA TYR A 127 0.95 21.69 10.65
C TYR A 127 2.09 22.34 9.87
N ILE A 128 2.52 21.65 8.82
CA ILE A 128 3.48 22.16 7.85
C ILE A 128 2.78 22.39 6.51
N ARG A 129 2.99 23.57 5.92
CA ARG A 129 2.52 23.85 4.56
C ARG A 129 3.45 23.17 3.55
N ILE A 130 2.89 22.33 2.69
CA ILE A 130 3.65 21.67 1.62
C ILE A 130 3.74 22.60 0.42
N ASP A 131 4.95 22.75 -0.13
CA ASP A 131 5.18 23.46 -1.39
C ASP A 131 4.64 22.66 -2.59
N GLN A 132 4.13 23.34 -3.62
CA GLN A 132 3.61 22.75 -4.86
C GLN A 132 4.67 21.94 -5.61
N ASP A 133 5.95 22.29 -5.46
CA ASP A 133 7.07 21.57 -6.05
C ASP A 133 7.34 20.20 -5.38
N ASN A 134 6.77 19.96 -4.19
CA ASN A 134 6.93 18.70 -3.49
C ASN A 134 5.94 17.64 -4.04
N PRO A 135 6.42 16.43 -4.40
CA PRO A 135 5.54 15.34 -4.85
C PRO A 135 4.39 14.99 -3.90
N ALA A 136 4.53 15.26 -2.60
CA ALA A 136 3.47 15.05 -1.62
C ALA A 136 2.24 15.94 -1.89
N TYR A 137 2.45 17.18 -2.36
CA TYR A 137 1.39 18.11 -2.71
C TYR A 137 0.49 17.51 -3.80
N GLY A 138 1.07 17.06 -4.90
CA GLY A 138 0.33 16.47 -6.01
C GLY A 138 -0.43 15.18 -5.63
N GLN A 139 0.10 14.39 -4.69
CA GLN A 139 -0.58 13.19 -4.18
C GLN A 139 -1.80 13.55 -3.32
N ALA A 140 -1.65 14.52 -2.42
CA ALA A 140 -2.73 14.99 -1.56
C ALA A 140 -3.83 15.68 -2.39
N GLN A 141 -3.44 16.56 -3.32
CA GLN A 141 -4.34 17.21 -4.27
C GLN A 141 -5.18 16.19 -5.06
N ALA A 142 -4.53 15.18 -5.64
CA ALA A 142 -5.24 14.18 -6.45
C ALA A 142 -6.24 13.37 -5.62
N ALA A 143 -5.88 12.98 -4.39
CA ALA A 143 -6.79 12.26 -3.49
C ALA A 143 -7.95 13.15 -3.01
N ALA A 144 -7.69 14.42 -2.71
CA ALA A 144 -8.72 15.38 -2.32
C ALA A 144 -9.74 15.60 -3.44
N SER A 145 -9.26 15.77 -4.68
CA SER A 145 -10.11 15.92 -5.86
C SER A 145 -11.05 14.73 -6.05
N GLU A 146 -10.56 13.50 -5.86
CA GLU A 146 -11.38 12.29 -5.93
C GLU A 146 -12.51 12.31 -4.88
N PHE A 147 -12.20 12.67 -3.63
CA PHE A 147 -13.22 12.72 -2.57
C PHE A 147 -14.26 13.82 -2.78
N ILE A 148 -13.85 15.00 -3.25
CA ILE A 148 -14.77 16.12 -3.53
C ILE A 148 -15.75 15.75 -4.65
N GLU A 149 -15.24 15.11 -5.71
CA GLU A 149 -16.05 14.70 -6.85
C GLU A 149 -16.97 13.52 -6.52
N GLU A 150 -16.55 12.59 -5.67
CA GLU A 150 -17.37 11.46 -5.21
C GLU A 150 -18.55 11.91 -4.33
N ASP A 151 -18.33 12.88 -3.43
CA ASP A 151 -19.38 13.44 -2.57
C ASP A 151 -20.36 14.35 -3.35
N GLY A 152 -19.91 14.87 -4.49
CA GLY A 152 -20.69 15.80 -5.33
C GLY A 152 -20.74 17.22 -4.76
N ALA A 153 -19.84 17.57 -3.83
CA ALA A 153 -19.76 18.90 -3.24
C ALA A 153 -19.36 19.97 -4.28
N LEU A 154 -18.39 19.65 -5.14
CA LEU A 154 -17.95 20.47 -6.28
C LEU A 154 -17.64 19.54 -7.47
N ASN A 155 -17.95 19.97 -8.69
CA ASN A 155 -17.60 19.21 -9.89
C ASN A 155 -16.20 19.57 -10.40
N ALA A 156 -15.59 18.67 -11.17
CA ALA A 156 -14.33 18.92 -11.86
C ALA A 156 -14.37 20.26 -12.64
N GLY A 157 -13.39 21.13 -12.39
CA GLY A 157 -13.28 22.45 -13.01
C GLY A 157 -14.10 23.56 -12.34
N GLN A 158 -14.76 23.30 -11.21
CA GLN A 158 -15.40 24.32 -10.38
C GLN A 158 -14.56 24.72 -9.15
N TYR A 159 -13.36 24.16 -9.02
CA TYR A 159 -12.49 24.39 -7.88
C TYR A 159 -11.02 24.27 -8.26
N GLU A 160 -10.17 24.92 -7.48
CA GLU A 160 -8.71 24.83 -7.56
C GLU A 160 -8.13 24.56 -6.17
N VAL A 161 -7.12 23.68 -6.10
CA VAL A 161 -6.43 23.38 -4.85
C VAL A 161 -5.38 24.46 -4.60
N THR A 162 -5.56 25.21 -3.52
CA THR A 162 -4.72 26.36 -3.18
C THR A 162 -3.55 25.95 -2.31
N ASP A 163 -3.82 25.18 -1.25
CA ASP A 163 -2.85 24.83 -0.23
C ASP A 163 -3.03 23.43 0.34
N VAL A 164 -1.93 22.85 0.84
CA VAL A 164 -1.91 21.55 1.50
C VAL A 164 -1.13 21.66 2.80
N PHE A 165 -1.75 21.23 3.90
CA PHE A 165 -1.19 21.24 5.25
C PHE A 165 -1.06 19.81 5.77
N ASP A 166 0.14 19.40 6.15
CA ASP A 166 0.44 18.07 6.70
C ASP A 166 0.75 18.14 8.20
N VAL A 167 0.32 17.13 8.96
CA VAL A 167 0.69 16.97 10.37
C VAL A 167 0.94 15.50 10.74
N GLY A 168 1.95 15.27 11.57
CA GLY A 168 2.30 13.94 12.06
C GLY A 168 3.09 13.12 11.04
N GLY A 169 2.85 11.81 11.00
CA GLY A 169 3.58 10.88 10.14
C GLY A 169 5.03 10.54 10.56
N GLU A 170 5.45 10.95 11.76
CA GLU A 170 6.75 10.57 12.32
C GLU A 170 6.82 9.06 12.57
N ARG A 171 8.00 8.47 12.30
CA ARG A 171 8.26 7.03 12.46
C ARG A 171 9.28 6.80 13.57
N TYR A 172 9.06 5.76 14.38
CA TYR A 172 9.95 5.40 15.49
C TYR A 172 9.99 3.87 15.73
N PRO A 173 11.07 3.33 16.32
CA PRO A 173 12.31 3.99 16.74
C PRO A 173 13.26 4.29 15.57
N LEU A 174 13.88 5.47 15.60
CA LEU A 174 14.96 5.85 14.69
C LEU A 174 16.30 5.33 15.22
N ILE A 175 17.08 4.66 14.38
CA ILE A 175 18.44 4.24 14.75
C ILE A 175 19.39 5.42 14.57
N ALA A 176 20.08 5.80 15.65
CA ALA A 176 21.06 6.89 15.66
C ALA A 176 20.50 8.25 15.16
N ASN A 177 19.21 8.52 15.38
CA ASN A 177 18.50 9.71 14.88
C ASN A 177 18.68 9.96 13.38
N ASN A 178 18.87 8.89 12.60
CA ASN A 178 19.07 8.99 11.16
C ASN A 178 17.83 8.49 10.42
N GLU A 179 17.08 9.42 9.84
CA GLU A 179 15.88 9.14 9.04
C GLU A 179 16.16 8.32 7.78
N SER A 180 17.41 8.29 7.29
CA SER A 180 17.77 7.45 6.14
C SER A 180 17.83 5.94 6.46
N LEU A 181 17.89 5.58 7.75
CA LEU A 181 17.93 4.18 8.23
C LEU A 181 16.57 3.74 8.78
N ASP A 182 15.51 4.07 8.04
CA ASP A 182 14.09 3.86 8.40
C ASP A 182 13.62 2.39 8.40
N PHE A 183 14.51 1.43 8.13
CA PHE A 183 14.13 0.01 8.03
C PHE A 183 13.68 -0.62 9.37
N VAL A 184 13.93 0.05 10.49
CA VAL A 184 13.66 -0.45 11.85
C VAL A 184 12.60 0.41 12.57
N ALA A 185 12.03 1.41 11.90
CA ALA A 185 10.93 2.18 12.44
C ALA A 185 9.61 1.40 12.25
N PHE A 186 9.16 0.73 13.31
CA PHE A 186 7.96 -0.12 13.27
C PHE A 186 6.68 0.61 13.68
N PHE A 187 6.81 1.70 14.44
CA PHE A 187 5.72 2.51 14.91
C PHE A 187 5.70 3.83 14.18
N HIS A 188 4.52 4.43 14.09
CA HIS A 188 4.30 5.70 13.45
C HIS A 188 3.23 6.46 14.21
N THR A 189 3.32 7.79 14.23
CA THR A 189 2.17 8.62 14.58
C THR A 189 1.21 8.64 13.41
N PRO A 190 -0.10 8.81 13.65
CA PRO A 190 -1.03 9.04 12.55
C PRO A 190 -0.58 10.25 11.74
N HIS A 191 -0.78 10.18 10.43
CA HIS A 191 -0.43 11.25 9.49
C HIS A 191 -1.72 11.77 8.89
N TYR A 192 -1.98 13.04 9.09
CA TYR A 192 -3.15 13.71 8.55
C TYR A 192 -2.71 14.78 7.57
N THR A 193 -3.56 15.03 6.59
CA THR A 193 -3.41 16.14 5.66
C THR A 193 -4.74 16.86 5.50
N VAL A 194 -4.66 18.18 5.39
CA VAL A 194 -5.78 19.06 5.08
C VAL A 194 -5.48 19.74 3.76
N VAL A 195 -6.34 19.53 2.77
CA VAL A 195 -6.22 20.17 1.46
C VAL A 195 -7.23 21.30 1.37
N GLU A 196 -6.74 22.52 1.19
CA GLU A 196 -7.55 23.71 1.00
C GLU A 196 -7.94 23.84 -0.48
N VAL A 197 -9.24 24.04 -0.71
CA VAL A 197 -9.85 24.08 -2.01
C VAL A 197 -10.65 25.36 -2.16
N SER A 198 -10.29 26.17 -3.13
CA SER A 198 -10.98 27.41 -3.45
C SER A 198 -11.95 27.18 -4.62
N PRO A 199 -13.23 27.57 -4.49
CA PRO A 199 -14.17 27.51 -5.61
C PRO A 199 -13.77 28.50 -6.72
N LEU A 200 -14.11 28.16 -7.95
CA LEU A 200 -13.83 28.95 -9.14
C LEU A 200 -15.09 29.68 -9.62
N VAL A 201 -14.91 30.91 -10.11
CA VAL A 201 -16.00 31.69 -10.71
C VAL A 201 -16.49 30.98 -11.99
N PRO A 202 -17.79 30.69 -12.14
CA PRO A 202 -18.29 29.94 -13.28
C PRO A 202 -18.19 30.75 -14.58
N VAL A 203 -17.29 30.34 -15.46
CA VAL A 203 -17.12 30.96 -16.79
C VAL A 203 -18.14 30.40 -17.78
N ARG A 204 -18.80 31.29 -18.52
CA ARG A 204 -19.69 30.89 -19.63
C ARG A 204 -18.87 30.46 -20.85
N THR A 205 -19.20 29.29 -21.39
CA THR A 205 -18.60 28.80 -22.64
C THR A 205 -19.39 29.29 -23.85
N GLU A 206 -18.74 30.05 -24.73
CA GLU A 206 -19.31 30.48 -26.00
C GLU A 206 -18.91 29.49 -27.12
N PRO A 207 -19.85 28.99 -27.95
CA PRO A 207 -19.52 28.07 -29.03
C PRO A 207 -18.53 28.68 -30.03
N GLY A 208 -17.37 28.02 -30.22
CA GLY A 208 -16.35 28.44 -31.20
C GLY A 208 -15.23 29.31 -30.66
N ARG A 209 -15.24 29.67 -29.36
CA ARG A 209 -14.12 30.31 -28.66
C ARG A 209 -13.56 29.37 -27.61
N ALA A 210 -12.24 29.40 -27.39
CA ALA A 210 -11.66 28.72 -26.25
C ALA A 210 -12.29 29.27 -24.95
N PRO A 211 -12.67 28.41 -23.99
CA PRO A 211 -13.14 28.87 -22.68
C PRO A 211 -12.12 29.83 -22.07
N ALA A 212 -12.59 30.90 -21.43
CA ALA A 212 -11.68 31.73 -20.63
C ALA A 212 -11.20 30.90 -19.42
N THR A 213 -9.95 31.12 -19.02
CA THR A 213 -9.41 30.53 -17.79
C THR A 213 -10.29 30.96 -16.62
N ALA A 214 -10.75 30.01 -15.81
CA ALA A 214 -11.50 30.31 -14.61
C ALA A 214 -10.57 30.94 -13.57
N GLU A 215 -11.08 31.94 -12.86
CA GLU A 215 -10.39 32.64 -11.78
C GLU A 215 -10.97 32.19 -10.44
N ILE A 216 -10.13 32.20 -9.41
CA ILE A 216 -10.53 31.87 -8.04
C ILE A 216 -11.56 32.89 -7.55
N ASP A 217 -12.63 32.39 -6.92
CA ASP A 217 -13.64 33.24 -6.30
C ASP A 217 -13.19 33.61 -4.88
N ASP A 218 -12.52 34.75 -4.75
CA ASP A 218 -12.01 35.25 -3.45
C ASP A 218 -13.13 35.63 -2.47
N GLU A 219 -14.36 35.83 -2.94
CA GLU A 219 -15.53 36.15 -2.08
C GLU A 219 -16.19 34.90 -1.51
N ALA A 220 -15.91 33.73 -2.08
CA ALA A 220 -16.51 32.47 -1.67
C ALA A 220 -15.66 31.77 -0.60
N GLN A 221 -16.36 31.16 0.36
CA GLN A 221 -15.72 30.42 1.44
C GLN A 221 -14.99 29.18 0.89
N LYS A 222 -13.71 29.07 1.24
CA LYS A 222 -12.88 27.91 0.90
C LYS A 222 -13.36 26.66 1.62
N GLN A 223 -13.20 25.51 0.97
CA GLN A 223 -13.52 24.20 1.53
C GLN A 223 -12.23 23.47 1.88
N TYR A 224 -12.28 22.63 2.92
CA TYR A 224 -11.13 21.88 3.40
C TYR A 224 -11.42 20.39 3.30
N VAL A 225 -10.48 19.64 2.72
CA VAL A 225 -10.56 18.19 2.64
C VAL A 225 -9.62 17.58 3.68
N TYR A 226 -10.19 17.04 4.75
CA TYR A 226 -9.45 16.40 5.82
C TYR A 226 -9.37 14.89 5.59
N MET A 227 -8.15 14.37 5.48
CA MET A 227 -7.92 12.94 5.22
C MET A 227 -6.76 12.40 6.05
N VAL A 228 -6.82 11.09 6.29
CA VAL A 228 -5.79 10.36 7.05
C VAL A 228 -4.97 9.48 6.12
N ARG A 229 -3.66 9.38 6.34
CA ARG A 229 -2.80 8.45 5.61
C ARG A 229 -3.02 7.04 6.12
N ASP A 230 -3.65 6.19 5.32
CA ASP A 230 -3.58 4.75 5.54
C ASP A 230 -2.22 4.25 5.03
N LEU A 231 -1.38 3.73 5.94
CA LEU A 231 -0.08 3.17 5.57
C LEU A 231 -0.20 1.78 4.91
N GLY A 232 -1.38 1.16 4.99
CA GLY A 232 -1.64 -0.18 4.49
C GLY A 232 -0.76 -1.24 5.15
N ALA A 233 -0.72 -2.41 4.53
CA ALA A 233 0.02 -3.57 5.02
C ALA A 233 0.91 -4.18 3.92
N LYS A 234 1.56 -3.33 3.12
CA LYS A 234 2.30 -3.70 1.90
C LYS A 234 3.22 -4.91 2.08
N ARG A 235 3.92 -5.02 3.20
CA ARG A 235 4.92 -6.08 3.46
C ARG A 235 4.38 -7.27 4.27
N GLN A 236 3.17 -7.18 4.82
CA GLN A 236 2.63 -8.21 5.72
C GLN A 236 2.55 -9.60 5.06
N PRO A 237 2.06 -9.75 3.80
CA PRO A 237 1.99 -11.07 3.17
C PRO A 237 3.37 -11.72 2.98
N ALA A 238 4.38 -10.94 2.61
CA ALA A 238 5.75 -11.43 2.45
C ALA A 238 6.36 -11.87 3.80
N VAL A 239 6.07 -11.16 4.90
CA VAL A 239 6.51 -11.55 6.25
C VAL A 239 5.90 -12.91 6.63
N VAL A 240 4.59 -13.08 6.44
CA VAL A 240 3.90 -14.33 6.74
C VAL A 240 4.49 -15.50 5.94
N LEU A 241 4.77 -15.29 4.64
CA LEU A 241 5.41 -16.30 3.80
C LEU A 241 6.81 -16.66 4.29
N THR A 242 7.63 -15.67 4.67
CA THR A 242 8.99 -15.88 5.19
C THR A 242 8.98 -16.69 6.47
N ILE A 243 8.17 -16.28 7.45
CA ILE A 243 8.11 -16.91 8.77
C ILE A 243 7.48 -18.31 8.65
N GLY A 244 6.35 -18.43 7.95
CA GLY A 244 5.66 -19.70 7.73
C GLY A 244 6.53 -20.69 6.96
N GLY A 245 7.09 -20.28 5.82
CA GLY A 245 7.99 -21.09 5.01
C GLY A 245 9.26 -21.46 5.76
N GLY A 246 9.85 -20.52 6.51
CA GLY A 246 11.03 -20.74 7.34
C GLY A 246 10.78 -21.73 8.49
N ALA A 247 9.64 -21.63 9.18
CA ALA A 247 9.28 -22.57 10.24
C ALA A 247 9.14 -24.01 9.72
N ILE A 248 8.44 -24.19 8.57
CA ILE A 248 8.29 -25.50 7.95
C ILE A 248 9.64 -26.01 7.43
N PHE A 249 10.45 -25.15 6.80
CA PHE A 249 11.79 -25.48 6.34
C PHE A 249 12.67 -26.02 7.48
N LEU A 250 12.74 -25.30 8.59
CA LEU A 250 13.53 -25.70 9.76
C LEU A 250 13.01 -27.01 10.37
N ALA A 251 11.68 -27.19 10.45
CA ALA A 251 11.09 -28.43 10.92
C ALA A 251 11.45 -29.64 10.01
N LEU A 252 11.44 -29.46 8.69
CA LEU A 252 11.82 -30.51 7.74
C LEU A 252 13.33 -30.81 7.78
N CYS A 253 14.18 -29.79 7.89
CA CYS A 253 15.62 -29.95 8.12
C CYS A 253 15.87 -30.76 9.40
N TYR A 254 15.14 -30.47 10.48
CA TYR A 254 15.24 -31.23 11.72
C TYR A 254 14.83 -32.70 11.54
N LEU A 255 13.75 -32.99 10.81
CA LEU A 255 13.33 -34.37 10.51
C LEU A 255 14.38 -35.13 9.68
N LEU A 256 14.95 -34.49 8.66
CA LEU A 256 16.02 -35.08 7.85
C LEU A 256 17.27 -35.36 8.69
N HIS A 257 17.67 -34.42 9.54
CA HIS A 257 18.78 -34.61 10.46
C HIS A 257 18.54 -35.76 11.44
N ARG A 258 17.35 -35.83 12.03
CA ARG A 258 16.96 -36.93 12.94
C ARG A 258 17.01 -38.28 12.22
N ARG A 259 16.51 -38.36 11.00
CA ARG A 259 16.58 -39.58 10.18
C ARG A 259 18.03 -40.02 9.98
N GLU A 260 18.91 -39.10 9.60
CA GLU A 260 20.31 -39.41 9.35
C GLU A 260 21.01 -39.93 10.61
N ARG A 261 20.73 -39.33 11.78
CA ARG A 261 21.24 -39.82 13.07
C ARG A 261 20.79 -41.24 13.38
N ILE A 262 19.52 -41.56 13.18
CA ILE A 262 18.98 -42.92 13.39
C ILE A 262 19.66 -43.92 12.45
N LEU A 263 19.83 -43.55 11.18
CA LEU A 263 20.49 -44.40 10.19
C LEU A 263 21.96 -44.69 10.56
N LYS A 264 22.72 -43.68 10.97
CA LYS A 264 24.12 -43.85 11.44
C LYS A 264 24.21 -44.75 12.67
N HIS A 265 23.30 -44.59 13.63
CA HIS A 265 23.23 -45.45 14.81
C HIS A 265 22.94 -46.92 14.45
N ASN A 266 21.98 -47.17 13.55
CA ASN A 266 21.63 -48.52 13.14
C ASN A 266 22.76 -49.21 12.35
N LEU A 267 23.43 -48.46 11.47
CA LEU A 267 24.58 -48.98 10.71
C LEU A 267 25.76 -49.33 11.64
N SER A 268 26.09 -48.45 12.59
CA SER A 268 27.17 -48.72 13.56
C SER A 268 26.85 -49.89 14.49
N SER A 269 25.59 -50.04 14.92
CA SER A 269 25.14 -51.18 15.72
C SER A 269 25.21 -52.49 14.93
N ALA A 270 24.82 -52.49 13.65
CA ALA A 270 24.89 -53.66 12.79
C ALA A 270 26.34 -54.14 12.55
N VAL A 271 27.26 -53.20 12.33
CA VAL A 271 28.71 -53.51 12.20
C VAL A 271 29.28 -54.07 13.51
N ALA A 272 28.82 -53.60 14.67
CA ALA A 272 29.28 -54.12 15.96
C ALA A 272 28.78 -55.55 16.27
N THR A 273 27.71 -55.99 15.62
CA THR A 273 27.11 -57.32 15.81
C THR A 273 27.50 -58.35 14.74
N ALA A 274 28.23 -57.94 13.70
CA ALA A 274 28.71 -58.78 12.60
C ALA A 274 30.18 -59.18 12.81
#